data_AF-A0A929SI50-F1
#
_entry.id   AF-A0A929SI50-F1
#
_cell.length_a   1.000
_cell.length_b   1.000
_cell.length_c   1.000
_cell.angle_alpha   90.00
_cell.angle_beta   90.00
_cell.angle_gamma   90.00
#
_symmetry.space_group_name_H-M   'P 1'
#
loop_
_entity.id
_entity.type
_entity.pdbx_description
1 polymer ?
#
loop_
_entity_poly.entity_id
_entity_poly.type
_entity_poly.pdbx_seq_one_letter_code
_entity_poly.pdbx_strand_id
1 'polypeptide(L)' 'DVRMCRVYTPGVENWDVIDEQYALFFGAHKPARVVVPTTALHFGCLVEIEAVAKIKEKK' A
#
# COMPACT_ATOMS: atom_id res chain seq x y z
N ASP A 1 -12.98 -4.45 -0.98
CA ASP A 1 -12.70 -5.71 -0.25
C ASP A 1 -11.44 -5.70 0.60
N VAL A 2 -10.38 -4.99 0.18
CA VAL A 2 -9.15 -4.80 0.98
C VAL A 2 -9.49 -4.18 2.35
N ARG A 3 -8.86 -4.65 3.41
CA ARG A 3 -9.07 -4.17 4.78
C ARG A 3 -7.82 -3.57 5.40
N MET A 4 -6.65 -4.10 5.05
CA MET A 4 -5.36 -3.64 5.53
C MET A 4 -4.35 -3.64 4.38
N CYS A 5 -3.52 -2.59 4.31
CA CYS A 5 -2.33 -2.53 3.48
C CYS A 5 -1.08 -2.28 4.34
N ARG A 6 0.05 -2.89 3.94
CA ARG A 6 1.38 -2.45 4.36
C ARG A 6 2.14 -1.98 3.13
N VAL A 7 2.65 -0.76 3.20
CA VAL A 7 3.43 -0.15 2.12
C VAL A 7 4.87 -0.06 2.58
N TYR A 8 5.77 -0.76 1.90
CA TYR A 8 7.20 -0.74 2.16
C TYR A 8 7.88 0.20 1.17
N THR A 9 8.74 1.10 1.65
CA THR A 9 9.50 1.99 0.78
C THR A 9 10.90 2.24 1.34
N PRO A 10 11.96 2.20 0.52
CA PRO A 10 13.33 2.43 0.97
C PRO A 10 13.66 3.90 1.21
N GLY A 11 12.84 4.83 0.69
CA GLY A 11 13.11 6.26 0.70
C GLY A 11 11.88 7.07 1.06
N VAL A 12 12.02 7.96 2.04
CA VAL A 12 10.94 8.85 2.53
C VAL A 12 10.52 9.88 1.49
N GLU A 13 11.37 10.17 0.52
CA GLU A 13 11.08 11.03 -0.63
C GLU A 13 9.93 10.52 -1.50
N ASN A 14 9.62 9.21 -1.45
CA ASN A 14 8.52 8.63 -2.21
C ASN A 14 7.14 8.84 -1.56
N TRP A 15 7.08 9.40 -0.34
CA TRP A 15 5.86 9.44 0.46
C TRP A 15 4.71 10.16 -0.23
N ASP A 16 4.97 11.34 -0.80
CA ASP A 16 3.93 12.15 -1.45
C ASP A 16 3.34 11.42 -2.66
N VAL A 17 4.21 10.80 -3.47
CA VAL A 17 3.79 10.02 -4.64
C VAL A 17 3.02 8.77 -4.22
N ILE A 18 3.45 8.07 -3.16
CA ILE A 18 2.73 6.94 -2.59
C ILE A 18 1.34 7.38 -2.15
N ASP A 19 1.23 8.48 -1.40
CA ASP A 19 -0.05 8.97 -0.87
C ASP A 19 -1.02 9.39 -1.99
N GLU A 20 -0.52 10.08 -3.02
CA GLU A 20 -1.31 10.47 -4.19
C GLU A 20 -1.86 9.23 -4.93
N GLN A 21 -0.99 8.28 -5.28
CA GLN A 21 -1.40 7.09 -6.04
C GLN A 21 -2.30 6.17 -5.20
N TYR A 22 -2.03 6.05 -3.90
CA TYR A 22 -2.87 5.27 -2.98
C TYR A 22 -4.27 5.88 -2.86
N ALA A 23 -4.37 7.21 -2.74
CA ALA A 23 -5.64 7.92 -2.70
C ALA A 23 -6.41 7.78 -4.01
N LEU A 24 -5.72 7.85 -5.16
CA LEU A 24 -6.33 7.66 -6.48
C LEU A 24 -6.92 6.25 -6.62
N PHE A 25 -6.21 5.22 -6.18
CA PHE A 25 -6.67 3.83 -6.29
C PHE A 25 -7.83 3.50 -5.33
N PHE A 26 -7.69 3.87 -4.05
CA PHE A 26 -8.68 3.50 -3.03
C PHE A 26 -9.85 4.47 -2.92
N GLY A 27 -9.69 5.74 -3.31
CA GLY A 27 -10.74 6.76 -3.23
C GLY A 27 -11.43 6.78 -1.86
N ALA A 28 -12.75 6.53 -1.86
CA ALA A 28 -13.55 6.50 -0.64
C ALA A 28 -13.41 5.21 0.20
N HIS A 29 -12.82 4.13 -0.34
CA HIS A 29 -12.74 2.82 0.33
C HIS A 29 -11.82 2.84 1.57
N LYS A 30 -10.73 3.61 1.53
CA LYS A 30 -9.83 3.94 2.65
C LYS A 30 -9.58 2.79 3.65
N PRO A 31 -8.91 1.70 3.24
CA PRO A 31 -8.58 0.62 4.16
C PRO A 31 -7.55 1.06 5.19
N ALA A 32 -7.39 0.29 6.27
CA ALA A 32 -6.32 0.53 7.23
C ALA A 32 -4.95 0.42 6.53
N ARG A 33 -3.99 1.27 6.90
CA ARG A 33 -2.70 1.37 6.24
C ARG A 33 -1.58 1.59 7.25
N VAL A 34 -0.44 0.95 7.01
CA VAL A 34 0.86 1.31 7.59
C VAL A 34 1.88 1.53 6.47
N VAL A 35 2.72 2.54 6.63
CA VAL A 35 3.88 2.80 5.75
C VAL A 35 5.13 2.48 6.56
N VAL A 36 5.99 1.63 6.02
CA VAL A 36 7.17 1.08 6.68
C VAL A 36 8.41 1.49 5.90
N PRO A 37 9.30 2.32 6.48
CA PRO A 37 10.61 2.56 5.91
C PRO A 37 11.46 1.29 5.92
N THR A 38 12.13 0.98 4.81
CA THR A 38 12.98 -0.22 4.67
C THR A 38 14.36 0.12 4.13
N THR A 39 15.22 -0.88 4.00
CA THR A 39 16.38 -0.81 3.09
C THR A 39 15.93 -1.07 1.65
N ALA A 40 16.87 -1.14 0.71
CA ALA A 40 16.60 -1.41 -0.71
C ALA A 40 15.73 -2.67 -0.89
N LEU A 41 14.67 -2.54 -1.68
CA LEU A 41 13.78 -3.65 -2.02
C LEU A 41 14.36 -4.47 -3.19
N HIS A 42 13.84 -5.68 -3.39
CA HIS A 42 14.27 -6.56 -4.48
C HIS A 42 14.15 -5.86 -5.85
N PHE A 43 15.12 -6.10 -6.71
CA PHE A 43 15.19 -5.57 -8.08
C PHE A 43 15.18 -4.03 -8.21
N GLY A 44 15.47 -3.30 -7.13
CA GLY A 44 15.47 -1.84 -7.15
C GLY A 44 14.06 -1.24 -7.11
N CYS A 45 13.06 -2.00 -6.65
CA CYS A 45 11.71 -1.47 -6.44
C CYS A 45 11.73 -0.29 -5.44
N LEU A 46 10.90 0.71 -5.72
CA LEU A 46 10.75 1.90 -4.85
C LEU A 46 9.57 1.78 -3.88
N VAL A 47 8.64 0.87 -4.18
CA VAL A 47 7.45 0.60 -3.37
C VAL A 47 7.08 -0.87 -3.51
N GLU A 48 6.77 -1.52 -2.40
CA GLU A 48 6.12 -2.84 -2.37
C GLU A 48 4.89 -2.77 -1.47
N ILE A 49 3.77 -3.38 -1.88
CA ILE A 49 2.50 -3.31 -1.14
C ILE A 49 1.95 -4.71 -0.89
N GLU A 50 1.78 -5.04 0.39
CA GLU A 50 1.03 -6.20 0.86
C GLU A 50 -0.41 -5.78 1.22
N ALA A 51 -1.41 -6.61 0.90
CA ALA A 51 -2.79 -6.34 1.24
C ALA A 51 -3.55 -7.58 1.75
N VAL A 52 -4.42 -7.37 2.74
CA VAL A 52 -5.40 -8.37 3.22
C VAL A 52 -6.80 -7.94 2.79
N ALA A 53 -7.58 -8.85 2.21
CA ALA A 53 -8.94 -8.58 1.73
C ALA A 53 -9.95 -9.63 2.19
N LYS A 54 -11.22 -9.22 2.31
CA LYS A 54 -12.33 -10.16 2.56
C LYS A 54 -12.78 -10.81 1.25
N ILE A 55 -12.91 -12.13 1.22
CA ILE A 55 -13.55 -12.85 0.11
C ILE A 55 -15.07 -12.61 0.18
N LYS A 56 -15.69 -12.35 -0.97
CA LYS A 56 -17.16 -12.25 -1.06
C LYS A 56 -17.77 -13.62 -0.70
N GLU A 57 -18.71 -13.64 0.24
CA GLU A 57 -19.45 -14.86 0.55
C GLU A 57 -20.26 -15.26 -0.68
N LYS A 58 -20.17 -16.54 -1.08
CA LYS A 58 -21.08 -17.10 -2.06
C LYS A 58 -22.44 -17.21 -1.37
N LYS A 59 -23.42 -16.43 -1.83
CA LYS A 59 -24.83 -16.66 -1.50
C LYS A 59 -25.30 -17.97 -2.14
#